data_AF-A0AAJ0U1F8-F1
#
_entry.id   AF-A0AAJ0U1F8-F1
#
_cell.length_a   1.000
_cell.length_b   1.000
_cell.length_c   1.000
_cell.angle_alpha   90.00
_cell.angle_beta   90.00
_cell.angle_gamma   90.00
#
_symmetry.space_group_name_H-M   'P 1'
#
loop_
_entity.id
_entity.type
_entity.pdbx_description
1 polymer ?
#
loop_
_entity_poly.entity_id
_entity_poly.type
_entity_poly.pdbx_seq_one_letter_code
_entity_poly.pdbx_strand_id
1 'polypeptide(L)'
;MTSSVALYEALTSTTDERVRARLIAEAFERLEERYPQLPDLATQAHVRESELRLQREIEQVRANLTHEIEQVRSDLTREIEQVRFDLTREIEQLRGEVARDIEQLRGEIARTKVELLRWLLPLMVGQVVAIAALVKLL
;
A
#
# COMPACT_ATOMS: atom_id res chain seq x y z
N MET A 1 -4.18 66.45 -15.67
CA MET A 1 -5.31 66.44 -14.73
C MET A 1 -5.94 65.07 -14.80
N THR A 2 -6.22 64.42 -13.67
CA THR A 2 -6.78 63.07 -13.61
C THR A 2 -8.16 63.04 -14.28
N SER A 3 -8.46 62.01 -15.08
CA SER A 3 -9.73 61.86 -15.81
C SER A 3 -10.97 62.03 -14.92
N SER A 4 -10.86 61.69 -13.64
CA SER A 4 -11.91 61.83 -12.63
C SER A 4 -12.18 63.28 -12.23
N VAL A 5 -11.15 64.13 -12.18
CA VAL A 5 -11.28 65.56 -11.84
C VAL A 5 -11.94 66.32 -12.99
N ALA A 6 -11.56 66.02 -14.23
CA ALA A 6 -12.17 66.60 -15.43
C ALA A 6 -13.65 66.23 -15.58
N LEU A 7 -14.02 64.98 -15.26
CA LEU A 7 -15.42 64.54 -15.26
C LEU A 7 -16.24 65.24 -14.18
N TYR A 8 -15.68 65.41 -12.97
CA TYR A 8 -16.33 66.12 -11.87
C TYR A 8 -16.63 67.59 -12.22
N GLU A 9 -15.67 68.31 -12.80
CA GLU A 9 -15.86 69.69 -13.26
C GLU A 9 -16.88 69.79 -14.40
N ALA A 10 -16.89 68.83 -15.33
CA ALA A 10 -17.86 68.78 -16.43
C ALA A 10 -19.30 68.51 -15.94
N LEU A 11 -19.46 67.66 -14.92
CA LEU A 11 -20.76 67.33 -14.33
C LEU A 11 -21.31 68.45 -13.43
N THR A 12 -20.45 69.22 -12.77
CA THR A 12 -20.85 70.33 -11.88
C THR A 12 -21.10 71.64 -12.62
N SER A 13 -20.48 71.84 -13.80
CA SER A 13 -20.69 73.03 -14.63
C SER A 13 -21.98 72.98 -15.47
N THR A 14 -22.62 71.81 -15.61
CA THR A 14 -23.83 71.63 -16.43
C THR A 14 -25.10 71.50 -15.58
N THR A 15 -26.12 72.31 -15.87
CA THR A 15 -27.43 72.29 -15.20
C THR A 15 -28.44 71.34 -15.88
N ASP A 16 -28.20 70.93 -17.12
CA ASP A 16 -29.07 70.02 -17.89
C ASP A 16 -28.79 68.54 -17.52
N GLU A 17 -29.85 67.83 -17.18
CA GLU A 17 -29.83 66.42 -16.80
C GLU A 17 -29.48 65.49 -17.96
N ARG A 18 -29.88 65.84 -19.20
CA ARG A 18 -29.54 65.06 -20.39
C ARG A 18 -28.05 65.15 -20.73
N VAL A 19 -27.46 66.33 -20.57
CA VAL A 19 -26.03 66.54 -20.83
C VAL A 19 -25.19 65.85 -19.75
N ARG A 20 -25.61 65.90 -18.48
CA ARG A 20 -24.98 65.09 -17.42
C ARG A 20 -25.05 63.60 -17.69
N ALA A 21 -26.21 63.07 -18.09
CA ALA A 21 -26.35 61.66 -18.45
C ALA A 21 -25.41 61.26 -19.60
N ARG A 22 -25.26 62.13 -20.60
CA ARG A 22 -24.36 61.91 -21.74
C ARG A 22 -22.89 61.90 -21.33
N LEU A 23 -22.47 62.83 -20.48
CA LEU A 23 -21.10 62.88 -19.94
C LEU A 23 -20.76 61.63 -19.11
N ILE A 24 -21.73 61.11 -18.35
CA ILE A 24 -21.57 59.85 -17.61
C ILE A 24 -21.40 58.67 -18.57
N ALA A 25 -22.25 58.56 -19.59
CA ALA A 25 -22.14 57.50 -20.59
C ALA A 25 -20.78 57.51 -21.31
N GLU A 26 -20.31 58.69 -21.73
CA GLU A 26 -19.03 58.86 -22.42
C GLU A 26 -17.81 58.61 -21.50
N ALA A 27 -17.98 58.77 -20.18
CA ALA A 27 -16.95 58.40 -19.22
C ALA A 27 -16.88 56.87 -19.00
N PHE A 28 -18.04 56.20 -18.99
CA PHE A 28 -18.10 54.73 -18.93
C PHE A 28 -17.55 54.08 -20.20
N GLU A 29 -17.88 54.60 -21.38
CA GLU A 29 -17.37 54.10 -22.66
C GLU A 29 -15.83 54.20 -22.74
N ARG A 30 -15.26 55.33 -22.31
CA ARG A 30 -13.79 55.49 -22.18
C ARG A 30 -13.17 54.55 -21.14
N LEU A 31 -13.88 54.21 -20.07
CA LEU A 31 -13.40 53.28 -19.06
C LEU A 31 -13.36 51.84 -19.60
N GLU A 32 -14.38 51.45 -20.35
CA GLU A 32 -14.51 50.14 -20.99
C GLU A 32 -13.45 49.95 -22.08
N GLU A 33 -13.19 50.97 -22.91
CA GLU A 33 -12.08 50.97 -23.87
C GLU A 33 -10.70 50.89 -23.19
N ARG A 34 -10.54 51.55 -22.03
CA ARG A 34 -9.29 51.56 -21.28
C ARG A 34 -9.00 50.22 -20.60
N TYR A 35 -10.03 49.48 -20.24
CA TYR A 35 -9.93 48.19 -19.53
C TYR A 35 -10.91 47.15 -20.10
N PRO A 36 -10.64 46.63 -21.31
CA PRO A 36 -11.51 45.67 -21.97
C PRO A 36 -11.65 44.35 -21.20
N GLN A 37 -10.71 44.03 -20.29
CA GLN A 37 -10.76 42.84 -19.43
C GLN A 37 -11.63 42.98 -18.17
N LEU A 38 -12.22 44.15 -17.87
CA LEU A 38 -13.09 44.33 -16.69
C LEU A 38 -14.21 43.27 -16.56
N PRO A 39 -14.88 42.83 -17.65
CA PRO A 39 -15.93 41.81 -17.58
C PRO A 39 -15.41 40.41 -17.19
N ASP A 40 -14.15 40.11 -17.51
CA ASP A 40 -13.54 38.79 -17.29
C ASP A 40 -12.83 38.65 -15.94
N LEU A 41 -12.84 39.70 -15.11
CA LEU A 41 -12.20 39.66 -13.80
C LEU A 41 -12.97 38.74 -12.85
N ALA A 42 -12.24 37.82 -12.22
CA ALA A 42 -12.78 37.03 -11.12
C ALA A 42 -13.18 37.98 -9.97
N THR A 43 -14.47 37.96 -9.63
CA THR A 43 -14.97 38.70 -8.48
C THR A 43 -14.47 38.05 -7.18
N GLN A 44 -14.48 38.79 -6.07
CA GLN A 44 -14.21 38.20 -4.75
C GLN A 44 -15.14 37.02 -4.44
N ALA A 45 -16.38 37.04 -4.96
CA ALA A 45 -17.31 35.93 -4.84
C ALA A 45 -16.80 34.68 -5.58
N HIS A 46 -16.33 34.82 -6.83
CA HIS A 46 -15.76 33.71 -7.61
C HIS A 46 -14.52 33.11 -6.92
N VAL A 47 -13.64 33.95 -6.38
CA VAL A 47 -12.44 33.48 -5.65
C VAL A 47 -12.85 32.71 -4.39
N ARG A 48 -13.77 33.26 -3.59
CA ARG A 48 -14.27 32.61 -2.38
C ARG A 48 -14.97 31.29 -2.66
N GLU A 49 -15.75 31.21 -3.73
CA GLU A 49 -16.38 29.97 -4.16
C GLU A 49 -15.32 28.92 -4.54
N SER A 50 -14.30 29.32 -5.30
CA SER A 50 -13.20 28.43 -5.65
C SER A 50 -12.40 27.97 -4.44
N GLU A 51 -12.11 28.85 -3.47
CA GLU A 51 -11.46 28.49 -2.21
C GLU A 51 -12.27 27.46 -1.42
N LEU A 52 -13.58 27.68 -1.27
CA LEU A 52 -14.47 26.75 -0.57
C LEU A 52 -14.56 25.39 -1.29
N ARG A 53 -14.60 25.40 -2.63
CA ARG A 53 -14.59 24.16 -3.42
C ARG A 53 -13.28 23.40 -3.22
N LEU A 54 -12.14 24.09 -3.31
CA LEU A 54 -10.82 23.48 -3.12
C LEU A 54 -10.63 22.95 -1.69
N GLN A 55 -11.13 23.67 -0.68
CA GLN A 55 -11.10 23.18 0.71
C GLN A 55 -11.88 21.86 0.85
N ARG A 56 -13.07 21.77 0.27
CA ARG A 56 -13.85 20.51 0.27
C ARG A 56 -13.14 19.40 -0.48
N GLU A 57 -12.56 19.68 -1.65
CA GLU A 57 -11.80 18.69 -2.42
C GLU A 57 -10.58 18.18 -1.63
N ILE A 58 -9.86 19.07 -0.94
CA ILE A 58 -8.73 18.71 -0.07
C ILE A 58 -9.20 17.83 1.09
N GLU A 59 -10.29 18.18 1.75
CA GLU A 59 -10.86 17.38 2.84
C GLU A 59 -11.29 16.00 2.36
N GLN A 60 -11.93 15.93 1.19
CA GLN A 60 -12.36 14.66 0.58
C GLN A 60 -11.16 13.78 0.20
N VAL A 61 -10.13 14.36 -0.42
CA VAL A 61 -8.89 13.62 -0.74
C VAL A 61 -8.21 13.14 0.54
N ARG A 62 -8.14 13.96 1.58
CA ARG A 62 -7.58 13.54 2.88
C ARG A 62 -8.35 12.37 3.49
N ALA A 63 -9.68 12.44 3.50
CA ALA A 63 -10.53 11.37 4.02
C ALA A 63 -10.33 10.05 3.23
N ASN A 64 -10.30 10.14 1.90
CA ASN A 64 -10.05 8.99 1.03
C ASN A 64 -8.68 8.37 1.30
N LEU A 65 -7.62 9.18 1.38
CA LEU A 65 -6.27 8.70 1.67
C LEU A 65 -6.17 8.06 3.06
N THR A 66 -6.82 8.62 4.08
CA THR A 66 -6.89 8.01 5.41
C THR A 66 -7.54 6.63 5.34
N HIS A 67 -8.66 6.52 4.61
CA HIS A 67 -9.35 5.25 4.43
C HIS A 67 -8.51 4.21 3.68
N GLU A 68 -7.87 4.60 2.58
CA GLU A 68 -6.97 3.72 1.81
C GLU A 68 -5.80 3.23 2.67
N ILE A 69 -5.19 4.12 3.47
CA ILE A 69 -4.11 3.74 4.39
C ILE A 69 -4.60 2.74 5.44
N GLU A 70 -5.79 2.92 6.00
CA GLU A 70 -6.37 1.98 6.96
C GLU A 70 -6.69 0.63 6.32
N GLN A 71 -7.22 0.61 5.10
CA GLN A 71 -7.47 -0.61 4.34
C GLN A 71 -6.17 -1.37 4.07
N VAL A 72 -5.15 -0.71 3.52
CA VAL A 72 -3.84 -1.31 3.25
C VAL A 72 -3.21 -1.85 4.53
N ARG A 73 -3.31 -1.13 5.64
CA ARG A 73 -2.81 -1.62 6.94
C ARG A 73 -3.56 -2.88 7.38
N SER A 74 -4.89 -2.89 7.29
CA SER A 74 -5.70 -4.05 7.67
C SER A 74 -5.39 -5.27 6.81
N ASP A 75 -5.23 -5.09 5.51
CA ASP A 75 -4.94 -6.18 4.58
C ASP A 75 -3.54 -6.74 4.82
N LEU A 76 -2.54 -5.86 5.02
CA LEU A 76 -1.19 -6.29 5.35
C LEU A 76 -1.15 -7.06 6.69
N THR A 77 -1.92 -6.64 7.69
CA THR A 77 -2.03 -7.40 8.96
C THR A 77 -2.58 -8.81 8.72
N ARG A 78 -3.64 -8.94 7.92
CA ARG A 78 -4.23 -10.25 7.58
C ARG A 78 -3.24 -11.13 6.82
N GLU A 79 -2.53 -10.59 5.84
CA GLU A 79 -1.51 -11.33 5.09
C GLU A 79 -0.38 -11.82 6.00
N ILE A 80 0.09 -10.98 6.91
CA ILE A 80 1.12 -11.36 7.90
C ILE A 80 0.62 -12.50 8.80
N GLU A 81 -0.62 -12.42 9.29
CA GLU A 81 -1.22 -13.47 10.12
C GLU A 81 -1.36 -14.79 9.35
N GLN A 82 -1.80 -14.72 8.10
CA GLN A 82 -1.93 -15.89 7.23
C GLN A 82 -0.57 -16.55 6.98
N VAL A 83 0.45 -15.77 6.58
CA VAL A 83 1.81 -16.29 6.36
C VAL A 83 2.38 -16.93 7.63
N ARG A 84 2.15 -16.32 8.81
CA ARG A 84 2.58 -16.90 10.08
C ARG A 84 1.88 -18.22 10.38
N PHE A 85 0.58 -18.30 10.12
CA PHE A 85 -0.20 -19.52 10.30
C PHE A 85 0.30 -20.64 9.38
N ASP A 86 0.47 -20.33 8.10
CA ASP A 86 0.93 -21.29 7.09
C ASP A 86 2.33 -21.82 7.43
N LEU A 87 3.28 -20.93 7.77
CA LEU A 87 4.63 -21.34 8.21
C LEU A 87 4.61 -22.20 9.47
N THR A 88 3.73 -21.89 10.44
CA THR A 88 3.62 -22.70 11.66
C THR A 88 3.15 -24.13 11.32
N ARG A 89 2.16 -24.24 10.45
CA ARG A 89 1.64 -25.52 9.98
C ARG A 89 2.69 -26.31 9.21
N GLU A 90 3.43 -25.68 8.30
CA GLU A 90 4.51 -26.32 7.54
C GLU A 90 5.61 -26.84 8.48
N ILE A 91 6.01 -26.05 9.49
CA ILE A 91 6.99 -26.48 10.49
C ILE A 91 6.49 -27.70 11.28
N GLU A 92 5.23 -27.71 11.70
CA GLU A 92 4.64 -28.86 12.40
C GLU A 92 4.59 -30.11 11.53
N GLN A 93 4.20 -29.97 10.26
CA GLN A 93 4.19 -31.06 9.29
C GLN A 93 5.59 -31.64 9.08
N LEU A 94 6.59 -30.79 8.82
CA LEU A 94 7.99 -31.20 8.65
C LEU A 94 8.53 -31.89 9.90
N ARG A 95 8.23 -31.38 11.10
CA ARG A 95 8.61 -32.05 12.36
C ARG A 95 7.99 -33.44 12.46
N GLY A 96 6.73 -33.59 12.08
CA GLY A 96 6.04 -34.88 12.05
C GLY A 96 6.62 -35.86 11.03
N GLU A 97 7.02 -35.38 9.85
CA GLU A 97 7.69 -36.17 8.83
C GLU A 97 9.07 -36.65 9.31
N VAL A 98 9.90 -35.75 9.82
CA VAL A 98 11.21 -36.09 10.37
C VAL A 98 11.11 -37.08 11.52
N ALA A 99 10.11 -36.95 12.41
CA ALA A 99 9.89 -37.90 13.49
C ALA A 99 9.57 -39.31 12.97
N ARG A 100 8.71 -39.41 11.94
CA ARG A 100 8.38 -40.67 11.27
C ARG A 100 9.60 -41.29 10.59
N ASP A 101 10.39 -40.49 9.89
CA ASP A 101 11.62 -40.97 9.24
C ASP A 101 12.62 -41.50 10.26
N ILE A 102 12.80 -40.82 11.39
CA ILE A 102 13.66 -41.30 12.48
C ILE A 102 13.16 -42.64 13.04
N GLU A 103 11.85 -42.79 13.25
CA GLU A 103 11.26 -44.03 13.74
C GLU A 103 11.46 -45.17 12.74
N GLN A 104 11.22 -44.91 11.46
CA GLN A 104 11.44 -45.88 10.38
C GLN A 104 12.90 -46.32 10.32
N LEU A 105 13.86 -45.38 10.33
CA LEU A 105 15.28 -45.68 10.31
C LEU A 105 15.72 -46.50 11.54
N ARG A 106 15.19 -46.18 12.73
CA ARG A 106 15.44 -46.98 13.94
C ARG A 106 14.93 -48.41 13.78
N GLY A 107 13.73 -48.58 13.21
CA GLY A 107 13.16 -49.89 12.90
C GLY A 107 13.99 -50.68 11.89
N GLU A 108 14.44 -50.04 10.82
CA GLU A 108 15.33 -50.64 9.82
C GLU A 108 16.66 -51.08 10.45
N ILE A 109 17.31 -50.22 11.26
CA ILE A 109 18.54 -50.56 11.97
C ILE A 109 18.33 -51.78 12.89
N ALA A 110 17.21 -51.82 13.64
CA ALA A 110 16.91 -52.94 14.52
C ALA A 110 16.73 -54.25 13.74
N ARG A 111 16.00 -54.21 12.61
CA ARG A 111 15.83 -55.37 11.73
C ARG A 111 17.17 -55.86 11.16
N THR A 112 18.00 -54.95 10.66
CA THR A 112 19.32 -55.28 10.13
C THR A 112 20.22 -55.88 11.21
N LYS A 113 20.19 -55.35 12.45
CA LYS A 113 20.94 -55.94 13.58
C LYS A 113 20.48 -57.37 13.89
N VAL A 114 19.17 -57.61 13.93
CA VAL A 114 18.61 -58.96 14.15
C VAL A 114 19.00 -59.91 13.01
N GLU A 115 18.92 -59.45 11.77
CA GLU A 115 19.30 -60.25 10.60
C GLU A 115 20.80 -60.61 10.61
N LEU A 116 21.67 -59.65 10.93
CA LEU A 116 23.09 -59.90 11.11
C LEU A 116 23.34 -60.95 12.19
N LEU A 117 22.72 -60.82 13.37
CA LEU A 117 22.85 -61.79 14.46
C LEU A 117 22.35 -63.18 14.04
N ARG A 118 21.23 -63.25 13.32
CA ARG A 118 20.65 -64.50 12.81
C ARG A 118 21.63 -65.27 11.92
N TRP A 119 22.45 -64.59 11.12
CA TRP A 119 23.42 -65.22 10.23
C TRP A 119 24.80 -65.43 10.89
N LEU A 120 25.26 -64.49 11.71
CA LEU A 120 26.56 -64.60 12.41
C LEU A 120 26.57 -65.73 13.44
N LEU A 121 25.50 -65.93 14.20
CA LEU A 121 25.48 -66.96 15.25
C LEU A 121 25.71 -68.38 14.72
N PRO A 122 24.95 -68.89 13.71
CA PRO A 122 25.22 -70.19 13.12
C PRO A 122 26.59 -70.28 12.45
N LEU A 123 27.04 -69.20 11.81
CA LEU A 123 28.36 -69.15 11.17
C LEU A 123 29.48 -69.37 12.19
N MET A 124 29.43 -68.68 13.34
CA MET A 124 30.41 -68.81 14.42
C MET A 124 30.40 -70.22 15.02
N VAL A 125 29.20 -70.78 15.27
CA VAL A 125 29.07 -72.16 15.77
C VAL A 125 29.66 -73.15 14.76
N GLY A 126 29.38 -72.97 13.47
CA GLY A 126 29.93 -73.79 12.39
C GLY A 126 31.46 -73.74 12.32
N GLN A 127 32.05 -72.56 12.45
CA GLN A 127 33.52 -72.39 12.50
C GLN A 127 34.15 -73.13 13.69
N VAL A 128 33.56 -73.03 14.88
CA VAL A 128 34.05 -73.73 16.08
C VAL A 128 34.02 -75.24 15.88
N VAL A 129 32.92 -75.79 15.34
CA VAL A 129 32.79 -77.22 15.04
C VAL A 129 33.83 -77.66 13.99
N ALA A 130 34.04 -76.86 12.93
CA ALA A 130 35.02 -77.16 11.91
C ALA A 130 36.46 -77.19 12.46
N ILE A 131 36.82 -76.22 13.31
CA ILE A 131 38.14 -76.17 13.97
C ILE A 131 38.34 -77.38 14.89
N ALA A 132 37.33 -77.73 15.70
CA ALA A 132 37.41 -78.89 16.58
C ALA A 132 37.60 -80.21 15.81
N ALA A 133 36.93 -80.37 14.67
CA ALA A 133 37.10 -81.52 13.79
C ALA A 133 38.51 -81.58 13.20
N LEU A 134 39.06 -80.44 12.75
CA LEU A 134 40.43 -80.33 12.24
C LEU A 134 41.48 -80.71 13.30
N VAL A 135 41.35 -80.21 14.53
CA VAL A 135 42.27 -80.52 15.64
C VAL A 135 42.26 -82.00 16.00
N LYS A 136 41.11 -82.67 15.92
CA LYS A 136 41.00 -84.11 16.20
C LYS A 136 41.61 -84.99 15.10
N LEU A 137 41.79 -84.45 13.90
CA LEU A 137 42.30 -85.17 12.72
C LEU A 137 43.82 -85.02 12.54
N LEU A 138 44.46 -84.06 13.23
CA LEU A 138 45.91 -83.91 13.37
C LEU A 138 46.44 -84.76 14.53
#